data_AF-A0A6P0X9U8-F1
#
_entry.id   AF-A0A6P0X9U8-F1
#
_cell.length_a   1.000
_cell.length_b   1.000
_cell.length_c   1.000
_cell.angle_alpha   90.00
_cell.angle_beta   90.00
_cell.angle_gamma   90.00
#
_symmetry.space_group_name_H-M   'P 1'
#
loop_
_entity.id
_entity.type
_entity.pdbx_description
1 polymer ?
#
loop_
_entity_poly.entity_id
_entity_poly.type
_entity_poly.pdbx_seq_one_letter_code
_entity_poly.pdbx_strand_id
1 'polypeptide(L)'
;YKIVVLDFGAVKEIGTAPGTRIGAEGYSAPEQDRGQPVTQSDLYAIGPTLIFLLTGHVPLKYYRRRGSSYGFDVTSVPTITPKVREVIEKVCKQKPSDRYQTAKELSDALASCL
;
A
#
# COMPACT_ATOMS: atom_id res chain seq x y z
N TYR A 1 -21.96 -4.38 4.81
CA TYR A 1 -21.50 -3.71 3.58
C TYR A 1 -20.41 -4.57 2.95
N LYS A 2 -20.41 -4.76 1.62
CA LYS A 2 -19.39 -5.51 0.88
C LYS A 2 -18.52 -4.50 0.13
N ILE A 3 -17.22 -4.44 0.45
CA ILE A 3 -16.26 -3.62 -0.29
C ILE A 3 -15.88 -4.39 -1.56
N VAL A 4 -15.94 -3.73 -2.71
CA VAL A 4 -15.60 -4.29 -4.02
C VAL A 4 -14.57 -3.37 -4.67
N VAL A 5 -13.49 -3.95 -5.20
CA VAL A 5 -12.50 -3.19 -5.97
C VAL A 5 -13.12 -2.82 -7.31
N LEU A 6 -13.06 -1.55 -7.66
CA LEU A 6 -13.53 -1.00 -8.93
C LEU A 6 -12.36 -0.28 -9.61
N ASP A 7 -12.46 -0.13 -10.92
CA ASP A 7 -11.49 0.51 -11.82
C ASP A 7 -10.18 -0.27 -12.07
N PHE A 8 -10.25 -1.17 -13.06
CA PHE A 8 -9.08 -1.77 -13.71
C PHE A 8 -8.67 -1.01 -14.99
N GLY A 9 -9.21 0.19 -15.25
CA GLY A 9 -8.99 0.92 -16.50
C GLY A 9 -7.55 1.41 -16.71
N ALA A 10 -6.74 1.41 -15.65
CA ALA A 10 -5.31 1.71 -15.68
C ALA A 10 -4.42 0.44 -15.65
N VAL A 11 -5.00 -0.76 -15.70
CA VAL A 11 -4.23 -2.02 -15.74
C VAL A 11 -3.47 -2.10 -17.05
N LYS A 12 -2.15 -2.19 -16.94
CA LYS A 12 -1.25 -2.45 -18.05
C LYS A 12 -0.75 -3.88 -17.97
N GLU A 13 -0.78 -4.59 -19.09
CA GLU A 13 -0.11 -5.87 -19.24
C GLU A 13 1.39 -5.70 -18.94
N ILE A 14 1.95 -6.63 -18.17
CA ILE A 14 3.37 -6.65 -17.78
C ILE A 14 4.22 -6.63 -19.06
N GLY A 15 4.96 -5.55 -19.29
CA GLY A 15 5.82 -5.38 -20.48
C GLY A 15 5.40 -4.28 -21.46
N THR A 16 4.31 -3.54 -21.20
CA THR A 16 3.94 -2.36 -22.01
C THR A 16 4.75 -1.10 -21.65
N ALA A 17 5.10 -0.30 -22.66
CA ALA A 17 5.88 0.93 -22.50
C ALA A 17 5.23 1.93 -21.52
N PRO A 18 6.02 2.73 -20.77
CA PRO A 18 5.49 3.70 -19.82
C PRO A 18 4.78 4.86 -20.52
N GLY A 19 3.53 4.65 -20.94
CA GLY A 19 2.57 5.73 -21.21
C GLY A 19 2.13 6.43 -19.93
N THR A 20 1.57 7.65 -20.07
CA THR A 20 1.10 8.59 -19.04
C THR A 20 0.88 7.98 -17.65
N ARG A 21 1.56 8.54 -16.64
CA ARG A 21 1.50 8.10 -15.24
C ARG A 21 0.11 8.40 -14.67
N ILE A 22 -0.83 7.46 -14.83
CA ILE A 22 -2.13 7.47 -14.16
C ILE A 22 -1.92 6.75 -12.83
N GLY A 23 -1.78 7.50 -11.74
CA GLY A 23 -1.64 6.96 -10.39
C GLY A 23 -2.04 7.98 -9.35
N ALA A 24 -2.79 7.56 -8.33
CA ALA A 24 -3.12 8.41 -7.20
C ALA A 24 -1.85 8.65 -6.35
N GLU A 25 -1.45 9.92 -6.20
CA GLU A 25 -0.28 10.28 -5.41
C GLU A 25 -0.38 9.73 -3.99
N GLY A 26 0.69 9.04 -3.55
CA GLY A 26 0.75 8.42 -2.22
C GLY A 26 0.13 7.02 -2.11
N TYR A 27 -0.34 6.42 -3.21
CA TYR A 27 -0.85 5.03 -3.23
C TYR A 27 0.04 4.06 -4.00
N SER A 28 0.83 4.55 -4.96
CA SER A 28 1.72 3.72 -5.78
C SER A 28 2.90 3.15 -4.98
N ALA A 29 3.27 1.91 -5.30
CA ALA A 29 4.50 1.32 -4.80
C ALA A 29 5.74 1.98 -5.44
N PRO A 30 6.89 2.05 -4.74
CA PRO A 30 8.10 2.68 -5.27
C PRO A 30 8.60 2.10 -6.59
N GLU A 31 8.43 0.79 -6.80
CA GLU A 31 8.79 0.12 -8.05
C GLU A 31 7.79 0.40 -9.19
N GLN A 32 6.51 0.64 -8.88
CA GLN A 32 5.52 1.08 -9.85
C GLN A 32 5.85 2.49 -10.37
N ASP A 33 6.29 3.40 -9.50
CA ASP A 33 6.72 4.75 -9.90
C ASP A 33 7.95 4.75 -10.81
N ARG A 34 8.78 3.69 -10.71
CA ARG A 34 9.94 3.41 -11.57
C ARG A 34 9.58 2.66 -12.85
N GLY A 35 8.31 2.31 -13.07
CA GLY A 35 7.86 1.54 -14.23
C GLY A 35 8.24 0.07 -14.18
N GLN A 36 8.48 -0.49 -12.98
CA GLN A 36 8.80 -1.89 -12.74
C GLN A 36 7.76 -2.54 -11.81
N PRO A 37 6.47 -2.56 -12.19
CA PRO A 37 5.42 -3.14 -11.34
C PRO A 37 5.63 -4.66 -11.21
N VAL A 38 5.33 -5.18 -10.03
CA VAL A 38 5.26 -6.62 -9.71
C VAL A 38 3.94 -6.90 -9.00
N THR A 39 3.56 -8.16 -8.81
CA THR A 39 2.30 -8.53 -8.13
C THR A 39 2.18 -7.90 -6.73
N GLN A 40 3.29 -7.76 -6.00
CA GLN A 40 3.33 -7.14 -4.68
C GLN A 40 3.18 -5.60 -4.71
N SER A 41 3.24 -4.98 -5.89
CA SER A 41 2.93 -3.55 -6.05
C SER A 41 1.45 -3.29 -5.77
N ASP A 42 0.56 -4.19 -6.19
CA ASP A 42 -0.87 -4.09 -5.90
C ASP A 42 -1.14 -4.21 -4.40
N LEU A 43 -0.42 -5.09 -3.71
CA LEU A 43 -0.53 -5.26 -2.27
C LEU A 43 -0.12 -4.00 -1.52
N TYR A 44 0.94 -3.31 -1.98
CA TYR A 44 1.40 -2.07 -1.36
C TYR A 44 0.27 -1.05 -1.24
N ALA A 45 -0.56 -0.90 -2.28
CA ALA A 45 -1.65 0.08 -2.33
C ALA A 45 -2.72 -0.14 -1.24
N ILE A 46 -2.80 -1.34 -0.65
CA ILE A 46 -3.69 -1.61 0.49
C ILE A 46 -3.27 -0.83 1.73
N GLY A 47 -1.97 -0.65 1.99
CA GLY A 47 -1.49 0.11 3.14
C GLY A 47 -1.97 1.57 3.17
N PRO A 48 -1.69 2.41 2.16
CA PRO A 48 -2.23 3.76 2.08
C PRO A 48 -3.76 3.79 2.02
N THR A 49 -4.41 2.78 1.42
CA THR A 49 -5.88 2.65 1.47
C THR A 49 -6.39 2.50 2.90
N LEU A 50 -5.78 1.62 3.71
CA LEU A 50 -6.13 1.46 5.13
C LEU A 50 -5.89 2.75 5.92
N ILE A 51 -4.78 3.44 5.65
CA ILE A 51 -4.49 4.74 6.28
C ILE A 51 -5.60 5.74 5.97
N PHE A 52 -6.01 5.87 4.72
CA PHE A 52 -7.12 6.76 4.34
C PHE A 52 -8.42 6.36 5.03
N LEU A 53 -8.79 5.07 5.00
CA LEU A 53 -10.03 4.57 5.61
C LEU A 53 -10.08 4.81 7.12
N LEU A 54 -8.96 4.68 7.83
CA LEU A 54 -8.90 4.80 9.29
C LEU A 54 -8.69 6.24 9.76
N THR A 55 -8.22 7.14 8.89
CA THR A 55 -7.89 8.51 9.28
C THR A 55 -8.75 9.58 8.61
N GLY A 56 -9.38 9.27 7.47
CA GLY A 56 -10.02 10.24 6.59
C GLY A 56 -9.05 11.22 5.91
N HIS A 57 -7.74 10.99 6.00
CA HIS A 57 -6.71 11.88 5.46
C HIS A 57 -5.93 11.23 4.33
N VAL A 58 -5.46 12.06 3.40
CA VAL A 58 -4.59 11.62 2.30
C VAL A 58 -3.34 10.93 2.87
N PRO A 59 -3.00 9.70 2.43
CA PRO A 59 -1.91 8.91 3.02
C PRO A 59 -0.54 9.58 2.96
N LEU A 60 -0.29 10.39 1.93
CA LEU A 60 0.96 11.14 1.75
C LEU A 60 1.31 12.02 2.97
N LYS A 61 0.31 12.48 3.74
CA LYS A 61 0.50 13.21 5.01
C LYS A 61 1.35 12.43 6.03
N TYR A 62 1.30 11.10 5.97
CA TYR A 62 2.01 10.20 6.88
C TYR A 62 3.30 9.65 6.26
N TYR A 63 3.59 9.93 4.99
CA TYR A 63 4.77 9.43 4.31
C TYR A 63 5.99 10.31 4.60
N ARG A 64 6.98 9.76 5.30
CA ARG A 64 8.18 10.51 5.70
C ARG A 64 9.41 9.62 5.74
N ARG A 65 10.58 10.26 5.85
CA ARG A 65 11.85 9.56 6.04
C ARG A 65 11.83 8.85 7.40
N ARG A 66 12.05 7.54 7.40
CA ARG A 66 12.26 6.67 8.57
C ARG A 66 13.64 6.02 8.48
N GLY A 67 14.59 6.53 9.26
CA GLY A 67 16.00 6.11 9.18
C GLY A 67 16.58 6.38 7.79
N SER A 68 17.10 5.34 7.14
CA SER A 68 17.67 5.39 5.78
C SER A 68 16.65 5.20 4.64
N SER A 69 15.36 5.05 4.96
CA SER A 69 14.30 4.76 3.98
C SER A 69 13.11 5.71 4.13
N TYR A 70 12.16 5.66 3.20
CA TYR A 70 10.86 6.34 3.32
C TYR A 70 9.76 5.32 3.63
N GLY A 71 8.74 5.74 4.36
CA GLY A 71 7.59 4.91 4.67
C GLY A 71 6.49 5.70 5.37
N PHE A 72 5.33 5.06 5.53
CA PHE A 72 4.25 5.62 6.32
C PHE A 72 4.57 5.53 7.81
N ASP A 73 4.37 6.63 8.51
CA ASP A 73 4.50 6.71 9.95
C ASP A 73 3.15 7.14 10.54
N VAL A 74 2.45 6.12 11.03
CA VAL A 74 1.12 6.22 11.63
C VAL A 74 1.17 5.95 13.13
N THR A 75 2.34 6.10 13.74
CA THR A 75 2.56 5.77 15.16
C THR A 75 1.70 6.61 16.12
N SER A 76 1.43 7.86 15.74
CA SER A 76 0.64 8.82 16.51
C SER A 76 -0.84 8.83 16.14
N VAL A 77 -1.33 7.89 15.30
CA VAL A 77 -2.71 7.85 14.84
C VAL A 77 -3.54 6.98 15.79
N PRO A 78 -4.50 7.55 16.56
CA PRO A 78 -5.24 6.80 17.57
C PRO A 78 -6.17 5.73 17.00
N THR A 79 -6.67 5.92 15.78
CA THR A 79 -7.58 4.98 15.10
C THR A 79 -6.86 3.76 14.52
N ILE A 80 -5.52 3.76 14.47
CA ILE A 80 -4.72 2.67 13.96
C ILE A 80 -4.12 1.90 15.14
N THR A 81 -4.69 0.73 15.42
CA THR A 81 -4.23 -0.16 16.48
C THR A 81 -2.82 -0.71 16.21
N PRO A 82 -2.08 -1.17 17.23
CA PRO A 82 -0.75 -1.75 17.03
C PRO A 82 -0.71 -2.90 16.02
N LYS A 83 -1.69 -3.81 16.06
CA LYS A 83 -1.78 -4.93 15.10
C LYS A 83 -1.96 -4.44 13.66
N VAL A 84 -2.87 -3.51 13.42
CA VAL A 84 -3.10 -2.95 12.07
C VAL A 84 -1.87 -2.18 11.59
N ARG A 85 -1.17 -1.48 12.50
CA ARG A 85 0.09 -0.79 12.20
C ARG A 85 1.15 -1.75 11.69
N GLU A 86 1.33 -2.90 12.33
CA GLU A 86 2.29 -3.92 11.89
C GLU A 86 1.99 -4.41 10.47
N VAL A 87 0.70 -4.61 10.15
CA VAL A 87 0.27 -4.99 8.79
C VAL A 87 0.59 -3.88 7.78
N ILE A 88 0.28 -2.62 8.11
CA ILE A 88 0.61 -1.45 7.26
C ILE A 88 2.13 -1.35 7.06
N GLU A 89 2.92 -1.52 8.12
CA GLU A 89 4.38 -1.46 8.05
C GLU A 89 4.98 -2.59 7.19
N LYS A 90 4.42 -3.80 7.24
CA LYS A 90 4.88 -4.94 6.42
C LYS A 90 4.44 -4.78 4.97
N VAL A 91 3.18 -4.45 4.70
CA VAL A 91 2.67 -4.32 3.31
C VAL A 91 3.30 -3.13 2.57
N CYS A 92 3.74 -2.09 3.29
CA CYS A 92 4.41 -0.92 2.72
C CYS A 92 5.94 -0.97 2.76
N LYS A 93 6.57 -2.14 2.94
CA LYS A 93 8.03 -2.26 2.85
C LYS A 93 8.54 -1.82 1.48
N GLN A 94 9.72 -1.20 1.46
CA GLN A 94 10.34 -0.70 0.22
C GLN A 94 10.63 -1.82 -0.78
N LYS A 95 11.17 -2.95 -0.31
CA LYS A 95 11.43 -4.12 -1.15
C LYS A 95 10.17 -4.98 -1.26
N PRO A 96 9.72 -5.34 -2.48
CA PRO A 96 8.59 -6.25 -2.68
C PRO A 96 8.74 -7.61 -1.96
N SER A 97 9.97 -8.12 -1.86
CA SER A 97 10.30 -9.37 -1.15
C SER A 97 10.01 -9.34 0.35
N ASP A 98 9.97 -8.15 0.94
CA ASP A 98 9.79 -7.98 2.39
C ASP A 98 8.31 -7.77 2.75
N ARG A 99 7.42 -7.72 1.75
CA ARG A 99 5.96 -7.58 1.91
C ARG A 99 5.30 -8.95 2.06
N TYR A 100 3.99 -8.93 2.24
CA TYR A 100 3.15 -10.12 2.00
C TYR A 100 3.31 -10.56 0.55
N GLN A 101 3.43 -11.87 0.32
CA GLN A 101 3.68 -12.41 -1.01
C GLN A 101 2.39 -12.73 -1.75
N THR A 102 1.26 -12.82 -1.05
CA THR A 102 -0.06 -13.04 -1.65
C THR A 102 -1.14 -12.18 -0.99
N ALA A 103 -2.21 -11.91 -1.74
CA ALA A 103 -3.40 -11.26 -1.19
C ALA A 103 -4.03 -12.07 -0.05
N LYS A 104 -3.92 -13.41 -0.09
CA LYS A 104 -4.40 -14.29 0.99
C LYS A 104 -3.62 -14.07 2.28
N GLU A 105 -2.28 -14.01 2.20
CA GLU A 105 -1.42 -13.75 3.36
C GLU A 105 -1.74 -12.39 4.01
N LEU A 106 -1.93 -11.35 3.19
CA LEU A 106 -2.34 -10.03 3.67
C LEU A 106 -3.74 -10.05 4.30
N SER A 107 -4.70 -10.73 3.65
CA SER A 107 -6.06 -10.88 4.18
C SER A 107 -6.09 -11.60 5.52
N ASP A 108 -5.29 -12.65 5.69
CA ASP A 108 -5.20 -13.42 6.94
C ASP A 108 -4.60 -12.57 8.06
N ALA A 109 -3.56 -11.79 7.76
CA ALA A 109 -2.98 -10.85 8.71
C ALA A 109 -3.98 -9.79 9.17
N LEU A 110 -4.75 -9.21 8.23
CA LEU A 110 -5.83 -8.27 8.58
C LEU A 110 -6.93 -8.92 9.40
N ALA A 111 -7.32 -10.17 9.10
CA ALA A 111 -8.32 -10.90 9.88
C ALA A 111 -7.87 -11.12 11.34
N SER A 112 -6.58 -11.35 11.58
CA SER A 112 -6.01 -11.50 12.93
C SER A 112 -5.95 -10.19 13.77
N CYS A 113 -6.25 -9.05 13.12
CA CYS A 113 -6.31 -7.74 13.76
C CYS A 113 -7.69 -7.42 14.36
N LEU A 114 -8.73 -8.17 13.97
CA LEU A 114 -10.08 -8.11 14.53
C LEU A 114 -10.14 -8.80 15.90
#